data_AF-A0A1F5PX89-F1
#
_entry.id   AF-A0A1F5PX89-F1
#
_cell.length_a   1.000
_cell.length_b   1.000
_cell.length_c   1.000
_cell.angle_alpha   90.00
_cell.angle_beta   90.00
_cell.angle_gamma   90.00
#
_symmetry.space_group_name_H-M   'P 1'
#
loop_
_entity.id
_entity.type
_entity.pdbx_description
1 polymer ?
#
loop_
_entity_poly.entity_id
_entity_poly.type
_entity_poly.pdbx_seq_one_letter_code
_entity_poly.pdbx_strand_id
1 'polypeptide(L)'
;MIEKLSRRDNRTETREFLFERLEAKIAILRKLWSVAQVLSAPEAGESSELTEKLFLAKIFSEARDKFPLAEREFGEYEQIKKSLASLQKKMDKIGFEKGNDKYGEQFDALIARREDLLEDDDFRFLLSIREGITTLLKKRDEIRTVLANIEENDKDPKSLWPVLPEPYREQLKGKPIELLPNRFSISIVLEGKEYEELFHDSSLGRHIHDSVWSFVKKDASPIEQTRAHEDFHSFAEGFSIGSANLFSPEKIREAIQSIITIKSQGAPLAIVNIFLTRLKHRIIGFKDYGYDEFLAELASLPYRKIPADTFATNVHEAQQILEEFKGKDPDIDPIIDEGLKYLDVEEFRNRIQNIYKRVEVFGPKRIPDLIFAFSLIPPSRLRHIERLVERWAEQDKKVE
;
A
#
# COMPACT_ATOMS: atom_id res chain seq x y z
N MET A 1 -15.98 -19.62 38.51
CA MET A 1 -14.73 -20.25 37.99
C MET A 1 -14.96 -20.90 36.62
N ILE A 2 -16.10 -21.56 36.41
CA ILE A 2 -16.51 -22.17 35.12
C ILE A 2 -16.74 -21.12 34.00
N GLU A 3 -17.34 -19.96 34.29
CA GLU A 3 -17.47 -18.85 33.31
C GLU A 3 -16.14 -18.19 32.88
N LYS A 4 -15.10 -18.27 33.71
CA LYS A 4 -13.75 -17.76 33.35
C LYS A 4 -12.98 -18.73 32.47
N LEU A 5 -13.31 -20.03 32.52
CA LEU A 5 -12.74 -21.06 31.64
C LEU A 5 -13.42 -21.02 30.26
N SER A 6 -14.76 -20.95 30.19
CA SER A 6 -15.47 -20.89 28.89
C SER A 6 -15.16 -19.61 28.09
N ARG A 7 -14.90 -18.47 28.76
CA ARG A 7 -14.44 -17.24 28.09
C ARG A 7 -12.97 -17.29 27.68
N ARG A 8 -12.15 -18.14 28.31
CA ARG A 8 -10.75 -18.36 27.90
C ARG A 8 -10.72 -19.27 26.67
N ASP A 9 -11.51 -20.35 26.67
CA ASP A 9 -11.58 -21.29 25.54
C ASP A 9 -12.13 -20.60 24.29
N ASN A 10 -13.24 -19.84 24.40
CA ASN A 10 -13.74 -19.04 23.26
C ASN A 10 -12.72 -18.00 22.75
N ARG A 11 -11.91 -17.38 23.63
CA ARG A 11 -10.90 -16.39 23.22
C ARG A 11 -9.67 -17.04 22.58
N THR A 12 -9.30 -18.25 23.02
CA THR A 12 -8.22 -19.02 22.43
C THR A 12 -8.65 -19.56 21.07
N GLU A 13 -9.83 -20.16 20.96
CA GLU A 13 -10.42 -20.61 19.69
C GLU A 13 -10.59 -19.46 18.69
N THR A 14 -11.06 -18.29 19.14
CA THR A 14 -11.15 -17.09 18.27
C THR A 14 -9.77 -16.63 17.80
N ARG A 15 -8.72 -16.73 18.64
CA ARG A 15 -7.36 -16.33 18.26
C ARG A 15 -6.70 -17.33 17.32
N GLU A 16 -6.87 -18.63 17.56
CA GLU A 16 -6.35 -19.68 16.69
C GLU A 16 -7.00 -19.60 15.32
N PHE A 17 -8.32 -19.40 15.26
CA PHE A 17 -9.04 -19.14 14.02
C PHE A 17 -8.50 -17.92 13.27
N LEU A 18 -8.24 -16.80 13.96
CA LEU A 18 -7.66 -15.60 13.33
C LEU A 18 -6.25 -15.85 12.78
N PHE A 19 -5.42 -16.64 13.47
CA PHE A 19 -4.08 -16.99 12.97
C PHE A 19 -4.15 -17.96 11.78
N GLU A 20 -5.04 -18.96 11.83
CA GLU A 20 -5.26 -19.87 10.69
C GLU A 20 -5.74 -19.11 9.45
N ARG A 21 -6.63 -18.14 9.62
CA ARG A 21 -7.09 -17.24 8.56
C ARG A 21 -5.94 -16.43 7.98
N LEU A 22 -5.11 -15.83 8.84
CA LEU A 22 -3.91 -15.09 8.43
C LEU A 22 -2.92 -15.99 7.66
N GLU A 23 -2.66 -17.20 8.15
CA GLU A 23 -1.79 -18.18 7.49
C GLU A 23 -2.35 -18.61 6.12
N ALA A 24 -3.68 -18.70 5.99
CA ALA A 24 -4.34 -18.93 4.71
C ALA A 24 -4.11 -17.78 3.72
N LYS A 25 -4.20 -16.52 4.16
CA LYS A 25 -3.90 -15.32 3.37
C LYS A 25 -2.43 -15.29 2.94
N ILE A 26 -1.51 -15.55 3.87
CA ILE A 26 -0.06 -15.66 3.59
C ILE A 26 0.21 -16.73 2.53
N ALA A 27 -0.43 -17.90 2.61
CA ALA A 27 -0.23 -18.96 1.63
C ALA A 27 -0.71 -18.58 0.21
N ILE A 28 -1.76 -17.76 0.09
CA ILE A 28 -2.23 -17.24 -1.20
C ILE A 28 -1.25 -16.20 -1.74
N LEU A 29 -0.81 -15.25 -0.90
CA LEU A 29 0.20 -14.26 -1.28
C LEU A 29 1.52 -14.91 -1.69
N ARG A 30 1.95 -15.97 -1.00
CA ARG A 30 3.14 -16.74 -1.38
C ARG A 30 3.02 -17.32 -2.77
N LYS A 31 1.86 -17.90 -3.11
CA LYS A 31 1.61 -18.41 -4.46
C LYS A 31 1.65 -17.28 -5.47
N LEU A 32 0.90 -16.21 -5.23
CA LEU A 32 0.84 -15.02 -6.10
C LEU A 32 2.23 -14.43 -6.36
N TRP A 33 3.04 -14.29 -5.32
CA TRP A 33 4.40 -13.80 -5.42
C TRP A 33 5.33 -14.77 -6.15
N SER A 34 5.24 -16.07 -5.86
CA SER A 34 6.04 -17.09 -6.57
C SER A 34 5.74 -17.06 -8.07
N VAL A 35 4.48 -16.82 -8.44
CA VAL A 35 4.06 -16.60 -9.82
C VAL A 35 4.68 -15.33 -10.37
N ALA A 36 4.54 -14.20 -9.67
CA ALA A 36 5.08 -12.92 -10.10
C ALA A 36 6.60 -12.93 -10.28
N GLN A 37 7.34 -13.63 -9.41
CA GLN A 37 8.81 -13.69 -9.45
C GLN A 37 9.37 -14.42 -10.67
N VAL A 38 8.66 -15.43 -11.18
CA VAL A 38 9.10 -16.17 -12.37
C VAL A 38 8.70 -15.46 -13.67
N LEU A 39 7.91 -14.39 -13.60
CA LEU A 39 7.63 -13.56 -14.76
C LEU A 39 8.87 -12.75 -15.12
N SER A 40 9.28 -12.89 -16.38
CA SER A 40 10.18 -11.94 -17.03
C SER A 40 9.46 -10.62 -17.32
N ALA A 41 10.26 -9.60 -17.63
CA ALA A 41 9.73 -8.41 -18.30
C ALA A 41 8.97 -8.85 -19.57
N PRO A 42 7.81 -8.27 -19.87
CA PRO A 42 7.10 -8.58 -21.11
C PRO A 42 7.98 -8.29 -22.33
N GLU A 43 7.88 -9.14 -23.36
CA GLU A 43 8.51 -8.91 -24.67
C GLU A 43 7.47 -8.34 -25.65
N ALA A 44 7.92 -7.62 -26.69
CA ALA A 44 7.02 -7.11 -27.71
C ALA A 44 6.35 -8.26 -28.48
N GLY A 45 5.02 -8.19 -28.64
CA GLY A 45 4.27 -9.13 -29.49
C GLY A 45 4.12 -10.58 -28.98
N GLU A 46 4.63 -10.94 -27.80
CA GLU A 46 4.44 -12.30 -27.23
C GLU A 46 3.04 -12.53 -26.65
N SER A 47 2.41 -13.66 -27.00
CA SER A 47 1.09 -14.09 -26.51
C SER A 47 1.12 -14.89 -25.20
N SER A 48 2.04 -14.56 -24.29
CA SER A 48 2.07 -15.17 -22.94
C SER A 48 0.82 -14.85 -22.10
N GLU A 49 -0.03 -13.95 -22.60
CA GLU A 49 -1.30 -13.51 -22.04
C GLU A 49 -2.21 -14.66 -21.57
N LEU A 50 -2.34 -15.75 -22.35
CA LEU A 50 -3.21 -16.87 -21.95
C LEU A 50 -2.65 -17.65 -20.76
N THR A 51 -1.35 -17.92 -20.75
CA THR A 51 -0.68 -18.66 -19.67
C THR A 51 -0.66 -17.84 -18.38
N GLU A 52 -0.35 -16.55 -18.47
CA GLU A 52 -0.38 -15.62 -17.33
C GLU A 52 -1.79 -15.48 -16.76
N LYS A 53 -2.80 -15.29 -17.62
CA LYS A 53 -4.21 -15.23 -17.21
C LYS A 53 -4.66 -16.50 -16.54
N LEU A 54 -4.35 -17.68 -17.10
CA LEU A 54 -4.71 -18.96 -16.51
C LEU A 54 -4.07 -19.17 -15.14
N PHE A 55 -2.80 -18.79 -15.01
CA PHE A 55 -2.05 -18.99 -13.76
C PHE A 55 -2.51 -18.04 -12.65
N LEU A 56 -2.75 -16.77 -12.96
CA LEU A 56 -3.31 -15.81 -12.00
C LEU A 56 -4.79 -16.11 -11.69
N ALA A 57 -5.59 -16.54 -12.67
CA ALA A 57 -6.97 -16.97 -12.43
C ALA A 57 -7.06 -18.18 -11.50
N LYS A 58 -6.11 -19.11 -11.59
CA LYS A 58 -6.00 -20.25 -10.68
C LYS A 58 -5.77 -19.80 -9.24
N ILE A 59 -4.89 -18.83 -9.00
CA ILE A 59 -4.62 -18.30 -7.66
C ILE A 59 -5.88 -17.66 -7.07
N PHE A 60 -6.60 -16.87 -7.87
CA PHE A 60 -7.85 -16.27 -7.42
C PHE A 60 -8.93 -17.34 -7.14
N SER A 61 -9.02 -18.40 -7.94
CA SER A 61 -9.91 -19.54 -7.66
C SER A 61 -9.57 -20.21 -6.32
N GLU A 62 -8.30 -20.49 -6.08
CA GLU A 62 -7.85 -21.09 -4.81
C GLU A 62 -8.09 -20.17 -3.61
N ALA A 63 -7.99 -18.85 -3.80
CA ALA A 63 -8.33 -17.88 -2.77
C ALA A 63 -9.83 -17.95 -2.43
N ARG A 64 -10.69 -18.01 -3.46
CA ARG A 64 -12.15 -18.12 -3.29
C ARG A 64 -12.56 -19.39 -2.54
N ASP A 65 -11.94 -20.51 -2.86
CA ASP A 65 -12.20 -21.79 -2.17
C ASP A 65 -11.89 -21.73 -0.67
N LYS A 66 -10.88 -20.93 -0.26
CA LYS A 66 -10.52 -20.72 1.15
C LYS A 66 -11.42 -19.72 1.87
N PHE A 67 -12.09 -18.83 1.13
CA PHE A 67 -12.89 -17.73 1.68
C PHE A 67 -14.31 -17.69 1.06
N PRO A 68 -15.12 -18.76 1.23
CA PRO A 68 -16.38 -18.92 0.51
C PRO A 68 -17.50 -17.95 0.94
N LEU A 69 -17.41 -17.34 2.13
CA LEU A 69 -18.36 -16.31 2.57
C LEU A 69 -18.10 -14.99 1.84
N ALA A 70 -16.84 -14.57 1.80
CA ALA A 70 -16.39 -13.42 1.01
C ALA A 70 -16.71 -13.56 -0.49
N GLU A 71 -16.72 -14.77 -1.05
CA GLU A 71 -17.14 -14.97 -2.46
C GLU A 71 -18.61 -14.60 -2.70
N ARG A 72 -19.50 -14.91 -1.75
CA ARG A 72 -20.93 -14.55 -1.89
C ARG A 72 -21.13 -13.05 -1.88
N GLU A 73 -20.30 -12.35 -1.12
CA GLU A 73 -20.33 -10.89 -0.96
C GLU A 73 -19.84 -10.16 -2.21
N PHE A 74 -19.02 -10.79 -3.08
CA PHE A 74 -18.60 -10.16 -4.34
C PHE A 74 -19.77 -9.85 -5.28
N GLY A 75 -20.75 -10.76 -5.38
CA GLY A 75 -21.91 -10.54 -6.24
C GLY A 75 -22.70 -9.30 -5.80
N GLU A 76 -22.87 -9.16 -4.48
CA GLU A 76 -23.50 -7.99 -3.88
C GLU A 76 -22.66 -6.73 -4.12
N TYR A 77 -21.35 -6.78 -3.86
CA TYR A 77 -20.44 -5.64 -4.06
C TYR A 77 -20.41 -5.13 -5.50
N GLU A 78 -20.36 -6.02 -6.49
CA GLU A 78 -20.43 -5.65 -7.92
C GLU A 78 -21.78 -5.03 -8.30
N GLN A 79 -22.88 -5.54 -7.75
CA GLN A 79 -24.20 -4.97 -7.95
C GLN A 79 -24.31 -3.57 -7.33
N ILE A 80 -23.73 -3.37 -6.15
CA ILE A 80 -23.65 -2.05 -5.49
C ILE A 80 -22.83 -1.08 -6.35
N LYS A 81 -21.63 -1.46 -6.82
CA LYS A 81 -20.80 -0.61 -7.72
C LYS A 81 -21.56 -0.17 -8.97
N LYS A 82 -22.25 -1.11 -9.64
CA LYS A 82 -23.08 -0.79 -10.82
C LYS A 82 -24.25 0.13 -10.50
N SER A 83 -24.90 -0.10 -9.36
CA SER A 83 -26.03 0.72 -8.90
C SER A 83 -25.59 2.14 -8.57
N LEU A 84 -24.47 2.31 -7.85
CA LEU A 84 -23.88 3.60 -7.54
C LEU A 84 -23.51 4.38 -8.81
N ALA A 85 -22.81 3.74 -9.77
CA ALA A 85 -22.47 4.39 -11.04
C ALA A 85 -23.72 4.81 -11.85
N SER A 86 -24.76 3.99 -11.83
CA SER A 86 -26.05 4.31 -12.47
C SER A 86 -26.75 5.49 -11.80
N LEU A 87 -26.76 5.54 -10.46
CA LEU A 87 -27.36 6.63 -9.69
C LEU A 87 -26.59 7.93 -9.87
N GLN A 88 -25.25 7.90 -9.81
CA GLN A 88 -24.40 9.07 -10.07
C GLN A 88 -24.73 9.68 -11.43
N LYS A 89 -24.78 8.87 -12.49
CA LYS A 89 -25.14 9.32 -13.83
C LYS A 89 -26.55 9.92 -13.91
N LYS A 90 -27.51 9.41 -13.12
CA LYS A 90 -28.87 9.99 -13.03
C LYS A 90 -28.87 11.32 -12.30
N MET A 91 -28.10 11.45 -11.22
CA MET A 91 -27.94 12.68 -10.45
C MET A 91 -27.29 13.78 -11.31
N ASP A 92 -26.18 13.45 -11.98
CA ASP A 92 -25.46 14.37 -12.87
C ASP A 92 -26.37 14.92 -13.99
N LYS A 93 -27.27 14.09 -14.52
CA LYS A 93 -28.20 14.48 -15.59
C LYS A 93 -29.24 15.52 -15.16
N ILE A 94 -29.64 15.53 -13.88
CA ILE A 94 -30.70 16.43 -13.37
C ILE A 94 -30.16 17.56 -12.50
N GLY A 95 -28.84 17.63 -12.32
CA GLY A 95 -28.15 18.60 -11.47
C GLY A 95 -28.03 18.14 -10.03
N PHE A 96 -26.95 18.53 -9.35
CA PHE A 96 -26.56 18.02 -8.03
C PHE A 96 -27.66 18.13 -6.97
N GLU A 97 -28.26 19.32 -6.77
CA GLU A 97 -29.30 19.53 -5.75
C GLU A 97 -30.55 18.66 -6.00
N LYS A 98 -31.12 18.72 -7.21
CA LYS A 98 -32.29 17.90 -7.59
C LYS A 98 -31.97 16.41 -7.65
N GLY A 99 -30.73 16.06 -7.96
CA GLY A 99 -30.20 14.70 -7.92
C GLY A 99 -30.16 14.17 -6.49
N ASN A 100 -29.64 14.96 -5.57
CA ASN A 100 -29.54 14.63 -4.16
C ASN A 100 -30.91 14.50 -3.51
N ASP A 101 -31.84 15.42 -3.77
CA ASP A 101 -33.20 15.34 -3.25
C ASP A 101 -33.95 14.08 -3.70
N LYS A 102 -33.62 13.56 -4.88
CA LYS A 102 -34.32 12.43 -5.49
C LYS A 102 -33.66 11.08 -5.24
N TYR A 103 -32.34 11.03 -5.15
CA TYR A 103 -31.57 9.79 -5.11
C TYR A 103 -30.55 9.73 -3.95
N GLY A 104 -30.38 10.81 -3.18
CA GLY A 104 -29.37 10.92 -2.13
C GLY A 104 -29.48 9.81 -1.08
N GLU A 105 -30.66 9.59 -0.51
CA GLU A 105 -30.85 8.51 0.49
C GLU A 105 -30.51 7.12 -0.06
N GLN A 106 -30.89 6.84 -1.31
CA GLN A 106 -30.56 5.56 -1.96
C GLN A 106 -29.05 5.44 -2.23
N PHE A 107 -28.43 6.55 -2.62
CA PHE A 107 -26.99 6.63 -2.86
C PHE A 107 -26.22 6.39 -1.56
N ASP A 108 -26.57 7.10 -0.48
CA ASP A 108 -25.96 6.98 0.84
C ASP A 108 -26.15 5.58 1.44
N ALA A 109 -27.33 4.97 1.30
CA ALA A 109 -27.57 3.60 1.77
C ALA A 109 -26.69 2.57 1.04
N LEU A 110 -26.47 2.76 -0.27
CA LEU A 110 -25.56 1.91 -1.04
C LEU A 110 -24.10 2.13 -0.68
N ILE A 111 -23.70 3.37 -0.36
CA ILE A 111 -22.35 3.67 0.15
C ILE A 111 -22.14 3.00 1.51
N ALA A 112 -23.06 3.17 2.46
CA ALA A 112 -22.98 2.54 3.78
C ALA A 112 -22.91 1.01 3.66
N ARG A 113 -23.75 0.41 2.82
CA ARG A 113 -23.71 -1.04 2.60
C ARG A 113 -22.40 -1.51 1.97
N ARG A 114 -21.83 -0.72 1.06
CA ARG A 114 -20.49 -1.00 0.49
C ARG A 114 -19.42 -0.94 1.57
N GLU A 115 -19.49 0.05 2.47
CA GLU A 115 -18.56 0.21 3.59
C GLU A 115 -18.65 -0.97 4.56
N ASP A 116 -19.86 -1.42 4.92
CA ASP A 116 -20.07 -2.62 5.74
C ASP A 116 -19.37 -3.86 5.17
N LEU A 117 -19.48 -4.07 3.84
CA LEU A 117 -18.79 -5.19 3.18
C LEU A 117 -17.27 -5.03 3.27
N LEU A 118 -16.75 -3.80 3.11
CA LEU A 118 -15.32 -3.51 3.19
C LEU A 118 -14.74 -3.59 4.62
N GLU A 119 -15.59 -3.63 5.65
CA GLU A 119 -15.17 -3.90 7.03
C GLU A 119 -14.80 -5.38 7.26
N ASP A 120 -15.30 -6.31 6.44
CA ASP A 120 -14.92 -7.72 6.51
C ASP A 120 -13.50 -7.93 5.95
N ASP A 121 -12.60 -8.42 6.82
CA ASP A 121 -11.18 -8.59 6.51
C ASP A 121 -10.92 -9.67 5.44
N ASP A 122 -11.75 -10.71 5.37
CA ASP A 122 -11.64 -11.77 4.36
C ASP A 122 -12.18 -11.28 3.01
N PHE A 123 -13.28 -10.55 3.01
CA PHE A 123 -13.81 -9.88 1.82
C PHE A 123 -12.82 -8.88 1.24
N ARG A 124 -12.31 -7.97 2.08
CA ARG A 124 -11.33 -6.96 1.67
C ARG A 124 -10.06 -7.62 1.13
N PHE A 125 -9.60 -8.70 1.75
CA PHE A 125 -8.46 -9.46 1.26
C PHE A 125 -8.73 -10.06 -0.13
N LEU A 126 -9.85 -10.78 -0.31
CA LEU A 126 -10.17 -11.36 -1.62
C LEU A 126 -10.35 -10.29 -2.70
N LEU A 127 -11.03 -9.19 -2.37
CA LEU A 127 -11.21 -8.06 -3.27
C LEU A 127 -9.85 -7.50 -3.70
N SER A 128 -8.90 -7.38 -2.76
CA SER A 128 -7.54 -6.89 -3.03
C SER A 128 -6.78 -7.83 -3.95
N ILE A 129 -6.89 -9.15 -3.76
CA ILE A 129 -6.31 -10.13 -4.68
C ILE A 129 -6.91 -10.00 -6.08
N ARG A 130 -8.23 -9.83 -6.19
CA ARG A 130 -8.92 -9.71 -7.48
C ARG A 130 -8.53 -8.43 -8.23
N GLU A 131 -8.61 -7.29 -7.53
CA GLU A 131 -8.24 -5.99 -8.09
C GLU A 131 -6.74 -5.98 -8.44
N GLY A 132 -5.89 -6.55 -7.58
CA GLY A 132 -4.46 -6.69 -7.80
C GLY A 132 -4.12 -7.49 -9.05
N ILE A 133 -4.66 -8.70 -9.19
CA ILE A 133 -4.47 -9.52 -10.39
C ILE A 133 -4.95 -8.79 -11.64
N THR A 134 -6.08 -8.08 -11.57
CA THR A 134 -6.62 -7.33 -12.71
C THR A 134 -5.68 -6.20 -13.12
N THR A 135 -5.18 -5.42 -12.17
CA THR A 135 -4.24 -4.33 -12.40
C THR A 135 -2.90 -4.83 -12.93
N LEU A 136 -2.35 -5.92 -12.37
CA LEU A 136 -1.10 -6.51 -12.84
C LEU A 136 -1.20 -6.96 -14.31
N LEU A 137 -2.30 -7.62 -14.68
CA LEU A 137 -2.54 -8.04 -16.06
C LEU A 137 -2.63 -6.83 -17.00
N LYS A 138 -3.39 -5.80 -16.62
CA LYS A 138 -3.52 -4.56 -17.38
C LYS A 138 -2.16 -3.88 -17.58
N LYS A 139 -1.35 -3.76 -16.52
CA LYS A 139 -0.01 -3.17 -16.59
C LYS A 139 0.90 -3.94 -17.54
N ARG A 140 0.89 -5.28 -17.49
CA ARG A 140 1.68 -6.09 -18.41
C ARG A 140 1.27 -5.90 -19.87
N ASP A 141 -0.04 -5.82 -20.15
CA ASP A 141 -0.55 -5.54 -21.50
C ASP A 141 -0.15 -4.14 -22.00
N GLU A 142 -0.16 -3.15 -21.10
CA GLU A 142 0.30 -1.80 -21.39
C GLU A 142 1.80 -1.76 -21.68
N ILE A 143 2.63 -2.48 -20.91
CA ILE A 143 4.08 -2.61 -21.16
C ILE A 143 4.33 -3.23 -22.54
N ARG A 144 3.63 -4.31 -22.90
CA ARG A 144 3.75 -4.93 -24.24
C ARG A 144 3.42 -3.94 -25.34
N THR A 145 2.36 -3.16 -25.16
CA THR A 145 1.94 -2.12 -26.12
C THR A 145 3.02 -1.05 -26.27
N VAL A 146 3.58 -0.58 -25.16
CA VAL A 146 4.67 0.40 -25.17
C VAL A 146 5.91 -0.17 -25.88
N LEU A 147 6.33 -1.39 -25.54
CA LEU A 147 7.52 -2.02 -26.14
C LEU A 147 7.35 -2.29 -27.64
N ALA A 148 6.17 -2.74 -28.08
CA ALA A 148 5.87 -2.90 -29.51
C ALA A 148 5.98 -1.57 -30.27
N ASN A 149 5.45 -0.49 -29.69
CA ASN A 149 5.58 0.84 -30.27
C ASN A 149 7.04 1.33 -30.26
N ILE A 150 7.89 0.90 -29.32
CA ILE A 150 9.33 1.23 -29.32
C ILE A 150 10.05 0.49 -30.44
N GLU A 151 9.86 -0.82 -30.58
CA GLU A 151 10.52 -1.64 -31.62
C GLU A 151 10.18 -1.17 -33.04
N GLU A 152 8.94 -0.78 -33.31
CA GLU A 152 8.54 -0.19 -34.59
C GLU A 152 9.28 1.12 -34.91
N ASN A 153 9.77 1.80 -33.88
CA ASN A 153 10.34 3.14 -33.92
C ASN A 153 11.87 3.16 -33.71
N ASP A 154 12.54 2.03 -33.44
CA ASP A 154 13.89 1.88 -32.84
C ASP A 154 15.12 2.37 -33.66
N LYS A 155 14.93 3.34 -34.57
CA LYS A 155 16.00 3.90 -35.43
C LYS A 155 16.46 5.31 -35.04
N ASP A 156 15.83 5.98 -34.08
CA ASP A 156 16.18 7.35 -33.64
C ASP A 156 15.75 7.56 -32.17
N PRO A 157 16.60 8.02 -31.23
CA PRO A 157 16.16 8.39 -29.86
C PRO A 157 14.95 9.35 -29.80
N LYS A 158 14.72 10.15 -30.85
CA LYS A 158 13.51 11.00 -31.00
C LYS A 158 12.21 10.23 -31.24
N SER A 159 12.30 8.97 -31.64
CA SER A 159 11.16 8.10 -31.95
C SER A 159 10.50 7.51 -30.70
N LEU A 160 11.18 7.55 -29.54
CA LEU A 160 10.63 7.19 -28.23
C LEU A 160 9.62 8.24 -27.74
N TRP A 161 9.60 9.43 -28.35
CA TRP A 161 8.77 10.56 -27.95
C TRP A 161 7.27 10.26 -27.79
N PRO A 162 6.59 9.59 -28.75
CA PRO A 162 5.15 9.38 -28.67
C PRO A 162 4.73 8.41 -27.57
N VAL A 163 5.66 7.57 -27.09
CA VAL A 163 5.38 6.54 -26.10
C VAL A 163 5.67 6.99 -24.67
N LEU A 164 6.36 8.11 -24.47
CA LEU A 164 6.64 8.64 -23.13
C LEU A 164 5.37 9.13 -22.40
N PRO A 165 5.37 9.11 -21.05
CA PRO A 165 4.20 9.50 -20.26
C PRO A 165 3.78 10.95 -20.51
N GLU A 166 2.53 11.15 -20.90
CA GLU A 166 1.94 12.46 -21.27
C GLU A 166 2.28 13.63 -20.32
N PRO A 167 2.25 13.49 -18.97
CA PRO A 167 2.53 14.61 -18.07
C PRO A 167 3.98 15.11 -18.12
N TYR A 168 4.90 14.25 -18.52
CA TYR A 168 6.34 14.50 -18.50
C TYR A 168 6.95 14.56 -19.89
N ARG A 169 6.15 14.30 -20.92
CA ARG A 169 6.62 14.18 -22.30
C ARG A 169 7.42 15.42 -22.68
N GLU A 170 6.82 16.62 -22.72
CA GLU A 170 7.49 17.89 -23.07
C GLU A 170 8.82 18.14 -22.32
N GLN A 171 8.88 17.78 -21.03
CA GLN A 171 10.06 17.96 -20.18
C GLN A 171 11.18 16.95 -20.45
N LEU A 172 10.85 15.80 -21.06
CA LEU A 172 11.79 14.75 -21.46
C LEU A 172 12.31 14.96 -22.90
N LYS A 173 11.83 15.98 -23.62
CA LYS A 173 12.16 16.19 -25.03
C LYS A 173 13.65 16.40 -25.24
N GLY A 174 14.26 15.54 -26.05
CA GLY A 174 15.68 15.65 -26.40
C GLY A 174 16.63 15.36 -25.25
N LYS A 175 16.13 14.85 -24.11
CA LYS A 175 16.97 14.36 -23.01
C LYS A 175 17.52 12.97 -23.36
N PRO A 176 18.76 12.63 -22.98
CA PRO A 176 19.30 11.29 -23.13
C PRO A 176 18.64 10.36 -22.11
N ILE A 177 17.61 9.63 -22.54
CA ILE A 177 16.89 8.70 -21.68
C ILE A 177 17.24 7.26 -22.01
N GLU A 178 17.31 6.43 -20.99
CA GLU A 178 17.38 4.97 -21.13
C GLU A 178 16.09 4.36 -20.58
N LEU A 179 15.45 3.48 -21.37
CA LEU A 179 14.22 2.80 -20.99
C LEU A 179 14.56 1.35 -20.59
N LEU A 180 14.25 1.00 -19.36
CA LEU A 180 14.52 -0.32 -18.81
C LEU A 180 13.21 -0.99 -18.38
N PRO A 181 12.69 -1.94 -19.16
CA PRO A 181 11.48 -2.66 -18.77
C PRO A 181 11.74 -3.54 -17.54
N ASN A 182 10.77 -3.54 -16.64
CA ASN A 182 10.68 -4.40 -15.45
C ASN A 182 9.48 -5.35 -15.61
N ARG A 183 9.10 -6.05 -14.53
CA ARG A 183 8.00 -7.02 -14.57
C ARG A 183 6.63 -6.34 -14.69
N PHE A 184 6.48 -5.21 -13.99
CA PHE A 184 5.22 -4.47 -13.86
C PHE A 184 5.38 -2.97 -14.13
N SER A 185 6.58 -2.50 -14.46
CA SER A 185 6.82 -1.12 -14.87
C SER A 185 7.87 -0.99 -15.98
N ILE A 186 8.05 0.21 -16.51
CA ILE A 186 9.15 0.64 -17.38
C ILE A 186 9.86 1.78 -16.65
N SER A 187 11.14 1.60 -16.34
CA SER A 187 11.96 2.63 -15.73
C SER A 187 12.55 3.55 -16.80
N ILE A 188 12.29 4.85 -16.68
CA ILE A 188 12.98 5.92 -17.38
C ILE A 188 14.17 6.34 -16.53
N VAL A 189 15.38 6.07 -17.01
CA VAL A 189 16.62 6.46 -16.34
C VAL A 189 17.06 7.84 -16.83
N LEU A 190 17.26 8.77 -15.88
CA LEU A 190 17.63 10.17 -16.12
C LEU A 190 18.96 10.52 -15.43
N GLU A 191 19.77 11.40 -16.00
CA GLU A 191 20.92 11.94 -15.26
C GLU A 191 20.44 12.73 -14.05
N GLY A 192 21.28 12.81 -13.01
CA GLY A 192 20.86 13.34 -11.72
C GLY A 192 20.28 14.76 -11.75
N LYS A 193 20.86 15.64 -12.59
CA LYS A 193 20.36 17.01 -12.77
C LYS A 193 19.00 17.05 -13.46
N GLU A 194 18.80 16.22 -14.47
CA GLU A 194 17.55 16.20 -15.24
C GLU A 194 16.38 15.65 -14.42
N TYR A 195 16.68 14.70 -13.52
CA TYR A 195 15.74 14.17 -12.55
C TYR A 195 15.35 15.24 -11.51
N GLU A 196 16.34 15.91 -10.91
CA GLU A 196 16.11 17.00 -9.93
C GLU A 196 15.34 18.18 -10.53
N GLU A 197 15.60 18.51 -11.80
CA GLU A 197 14.84 19.53 -12.55
C GLU A 197 13.38 19.12 -12.79
N LEU A 198 13.10 17.82 -12.94
CA LEU A 198 11.78 17.32 -13.26
C LEU A 198 10.87 17.26 -12.03
N PHE A 199 11.41 16.84 -10.89
CA PHE A 199 10.62 16.58 -9.68
C PHE A 199 10.84 17.60 -8.56
N HIS A 200 11.89 18.40 -8.62
CA HIS A 200 12.27 19.37 -7.60
C HIS A 200 12.46 18.74 -6.20
N ASP A 201 12.87 17.46 -6.16
CA ASP A 201 13.14 16.72 -4.93
C ASP A 201 14.50 15.99 -5.02
N SER A 202 14.90 15.39 -3.90
CA SER A 202 16.16 14.64 -3.77
C SER A 202 15.95 13.11 -3.80
N SER A 203 14.80 12.66 -4.30
CA SER A 203 14.50 11.24 -4.42
C SER A 203 15.44 10.55 -5.42
N LEU A 204 15.58 9.23 -5.27
CA LEU A 204 16.39 8.41 -6.17
C LEU A 204 15.54 7.75 -7.26
N GLY A 205 14.24 7.59 -7.02
CA GLY A 205 13.28 7.03 -7.95
C GLY A 205 11.87 7.46 -7.59
N ARG A 206 10.96 7.32 -8.57
CA ARG A 206 9.56 7.69 -8.45
C ARG A 206 8.68 6.86 -9.37
N HIS A 207 7.77 6.08 -8.80
CA HIS A 207 6.68 5.45 -9.53
C HIS A 207 5.54 6.45 -9.81
N ILE A 208 5.01 6.45 -11.03
CA ILE A 208 3.80 7.20 -11.36
C ILE A 208 2.59 6.28 -11.14
N HIS A 209 1.78 6.60 -10.13
CA HIS A 209 0.53 5.90 -9.82
C HIS A 209 -0.43 5.85 -11.03
N ASP A 210 -1.20 4.77 -11.14
CA ASP A 210 -2.11 4.47 -12.26
C ASP A 210 -1.40 4.34 -13.62
N SER A 211 -0.11 4.01 -13.61
CA SER A 211 0.67 3.86 -14.83
C SER A 211 1.74 2.76 -14.74
N VAL A 212 2.34 2.44 -15.89
CA VAL A 212 3.50 1.55 -15.97
C VAL A 212 4.82 2.29 -15.78
N TRP A 213 4.84 3.61 -15.65
CA TRP A 213 6.07 4.39 -15.71
C TRP A 213 6.69 4.60 -14.34
N SER A 214 8.01 4.45 -14.29
CA SER A 214 8.81 4.82 -13.12
C SER A 214 10.01 5.65 -13.58
N PHE A 215 10.46 6.60 -12.78
CA PHE A 215 11.67 7.36 -13.03
C PHE A 215 12.75 6.91 -12.06
N VAL A 216 13.99 6.82 -12.54
CA VAL A 216 15.14 6.46 -11.70
C VAL A 216 16.31 7.36 -12.03
N LYS A 217 16.96 7.85 -10.98
CA LYS A 217 18.16 8.67 -11.08
C LYS A 217 19.36 7.79 -11.44
N LYS A 218 20.08 8.10 -12.52
CA LYS A 218 21.16 7.26 -13.06
C LYS A 218 22.36 7.12 -12.12
N ASP A 219 22.69 8.20 -11.41
CA ASP A 219 23.74 8.23 -10.40
C ASP A 219 23.29 7.68 -9.03
N ALA A 220 22.09 7.10 -8.94
CA ALA A 220 21.67 6.34 -7.77
C ALA A 220 22.59 5.13 -7.57
N SER A 221 23.31 5.09 -6.45
CA SER A 221 24.03 3.91 -6.01
C SER A 221 23.17 3.16 -4.99
N PRO A 222 22.66 1.95 -5.28
CA PRO A 222 22.70 1.22 -6.57
C PRO A 222 21.38 1.29 -7.35
N ILE A 223 21.47 1.66 -8.63
CA ILE A 223 20.34 1.85 -9.57
C ILE A 223 19.40 0.65 -9.66
N GLU A 224 19.94 -0.57 -9.59
CA GLU A 224 19.15 -1.81 -9.64
C GLU A 224 18.21 -1.95 -8.43
N GLN A 225 18.62 -1.49 -7.25
CA GLN A 225 17.77 -1.53 -6.06
C GLN A 225 16.65 -0.50 -6.14
N THR A 226 16.95 0.71 -6.61
CA THR A 226 15.93 1.73 -6.85
C THR A 226 14.92 1.23 -7.87
N ARG A 227 15.36 0.61 -8.97
CA ARG A 227 14.47 0.00 -9.95
C ARG A 227 13.58 -1.09 -9.35
N ALA A 228 14.15 -1.96 -8.51
CA ALA A 228 13.38 -3.00 -7.83
C ALA A 228 12.34 -2.42 -6.85
N HIS A 229 12.67 -1.32 -6.17
CA HIS A 229 11.75 -0.58 -5.31
C HIS A 229 10.57 0.02 -6.11
N GLU A 230 10.84 0.69 -7.23
CA GLU A 230 9.77 1.24 -8.06
C GLU A 230 8.91 0.16 -8.76
N ASP A 231 9.50 -0.98 -9.18
CA ASP A 231 8.74 -2.12 -9.72
C ASP A 231 7.84 -2.76 -8.64
N PHE A 232 8.26 -2.73 -7.37
CA PHE A 232 7.42 -3.16 -6.25
C PHE A 232 6.24 -2.22 -6.03
N HIS A 233 6.43 -0.90 -6.08
CA HIS A 233 5.33 0.07 -6.04
C HIS A 233 4.32 -0.20 -7.16
N SER A 234 4.83 -0.47 -8.37
CA SER A 234 3.97 -0.84 -9.49
C SER A 234 3.19 -2.14 -9.27
N PHE A 235 3.81 -3.13 -8.62
CA PHE A 235 3.13 -4.37 -8.21
C PHE A 235 2.06 -4.11 -7.14
N ALA A 236 2.39 -3.34 -6.11
CA ALA A 236 1.57 -3.11 -4.92
C ALA A 236 0.30 -2.29 -5.20
N GLU A 237 0.34 -1.38 -6.17
CA GLU A 237 -0.77 -0.48 -6.54
C GLU A 237 -2.10 -1.21 -6.77
N GLY A 238 -2.05 -2.40 -7.37
CA GLY A 238 -3.27 -3.17 -7.62
C GLY A 238 -3.94 -3.71 -6.34
N PHE A 239 -3.20 -3.83 -5.23
CA PHE A 239 -3.66 -4.46 -4.00
C PHE A 239 -4.13 -3.45 -2.94
N SER A 240 -3.86 -2.15 -3.13
CA SER A 240 -4.27 -1.09 -2.21
C SER A 240 -5.76 -0.73 -2.39
N ILE A 241 -6.63 -1.35 -1.60
CA ILE A 241 -8.06 -0.98 -1.56
C ILE A 241 -8.24 0.17 -0.58
N GLY A 242 -8.46 1.37 -1.13
CA GLY A 242 -8.95 2.51 -0.36
C GLY A 242 -7.91 3.29 0.46
N SER A 243 -6.61 3.06 0.24
CA SER A 243 -5.51 3.77 0.92
C SER A 243 -4.83 4.80 0.02
N ALA A 244 -5.55 5.47 -0.87
CA ALA A 244 -4.99 6.57 -1.64
C ALA A 244 -4.58 7.74 -0.71
N ASN A 245 -3.26 7.97 -0.60
CA ASN A 245 -2.59 9.23 -0.24
C ASN A 245 -3.11 10.00 0.99
N LEU A 246 -2.93 9.42 2.18
CA LEU A 246 -3.08 10.13 3.46
C LEU A 246 -1.75 10.39 4.19
N PHE A 247 -0.61 9.94 3.66
CA PHE A 247 0.70 10.12 4.26
C PHE A 247 1.27 11.52 3.94
N SER A 248 1.04 12.48 4.83
CA SER A 248 1.67 13.82 4.74
C SER A 248 1.93 14.35 6.15
N PRO A 249 3.19 14.66 6.50
CA PRO A 249 3.54 15.32 7.76
C PRO A 249 2.79 16.65 7.97
N GLU A 250 2.51 17.40 6.90
CA GLU A 250 1.78 18.67 6.92
C GLU A 250 0.37 18.50 7.51
N LYS A 251 -0.30 17.37 7.24
CA LYS A 251 -1.61 17.08 7.81
C LYS A 251 -1.60 16.93 9.34
N ILE A 252 -0.45 16.61 9.95
CA ILE A 252 -0.25 16.64 11.41
C ILE A 252 -0.12 18.09 11.88
N ARG A 253 0.71 18.89 11.20
CA ARG A 253 0.89 20.32 11.48
C ARG A 253 -0.45 21.07 11.43
N GLU A 254 -1.21 20.91 10.35
CA GLU A 254 -2.52 21.54 10.16
C GLU A 254 -3.52 21.16 11.27
N ALA A 255 -3.52 19.89 11.70
CA ALA A 255 -4.40 19.41 12.76
C ALA A 255 -4.06 20.06 14.11
N ILE A 256 -2.76 20.16 14.45
CA ILE A 256 -2.31 20.82 15.68
C ILE A 256 -2.64 22.32 15.64
N GLN A 257 -2.35 22.99 14.53
CA GLN A 257 -2.67 24.42 14.35
C GLN A 257 -4.18 24.68 14.44
N SER A 258 -5.00 23.78 13.90
CA SER A 258 -6.46 23.87 14.01
C SER A 258 -6.91 23.79 15.46
N ILE A 259 -6.34 22.89 16.28
CA ILE A 259 -6.65 22.78 17.71
C ILE A 259 -6.31 24.07 18.45
N ILE A 260 -5.10 24.60 18.23
CA ILE A 260 -4.65 25.86 18.87
C ILE A 260 -5.59 27.00 18.47
N THR A 261 -5.95 27.09 17.19
CA THR A 261 -6.85 28.12 16.67
C THR A 261 -8.23 28.03 17.32
N ILE A 262 -8.89 26.87 17.31
CA ILE A 262 -10.25 26.75 17.88
C ILE A 262 -10.25 27.00 19.40
N LYS A 263 -9.18 26.61 20.11
CA LYS A 263 -9.03 26.93 21.54
C LYS A 263 -8.90 28.43 21.77
N SER A 264 -8.10 29.12 20.95
CA SER A 264 -7.93 30.58 21.05
C SER A 264 -9.24 31.35 20.77
N GLN A 265 -10.14 30.75 19.99
CA GLN A 265 -11.47 31.29 19.69
C GLN A 265 -12.51 30.98 20.77
N GLY A 266 -12.13 30.31 21.87
CA GLY A 266 -13.04 29.96 22.96
C GLY A 266 -14.02 28.84 22.59
N ALA A 267 -13.62 27.92 21.70
CA ALA A 267 -14.47 26.79 21.34
C ALA A 267 -14.86 25.94 22.56
N PRO A 268 -16.09 25.39 22.60
CA PRO A 268 -16.52 24.49 23.68
C PRO A 268 -15.58 23.29 23.84
N LEU A 269 -15.35 22.87 25.09
CA LEU A 269 -14.48 21.73 25.44
C LEU A 269 -14.83 20.44 24.67
N ALA A 270 -16.12 20.19 24.43
CA ALA A 270 -16.56 19.04 23.64
C ALA A 270 -16.01 19.06 22.21
N ILE A 271 -15.95 20.24 21.57
CA ILE A 271 -15.38 20.41 20.23
C ILE A 271 -13.86 20.20 20.31
N VAL A 272 -13.19 20.83 21.28
CA VAL A 272 -11.74 20.66 21.49
C VAL A 272 -11.36 19.18 21.65
N ASN A 273 -12.10 18.43 22.47
CA ASN A 273 -11.87 17.00 22.70
C ASN A 273 -12.05 16.13 21.44
N ILE A 274 -12.98 16.49 20.55
CA ILE A 274 -13.14 15.81 19.24
C ILE A 274 -11.87 15.98 18.42
N PHE A 275 -11.31 17.19 18.35
CA PHE A 275 -10.09 17.44 17.58
C PHE A 275 -8.86 16.77 18.20
N LEU A 276 -8.73 16.77 19.54
CA LEU A 276 -7.66 16.05 20.24
C LEU A 276 -7.71 14.54 19.95
N THR A 277 -8.91 13.94 19.96
CA THR A 277 -9.10 12.52 19.62
C THR A 277 -8.71 12.24 18.16
N ARG A 278 -9.11 13.13 17.24
CA ARG A 278 -8.74 13.02 15.82
C ARG A 278 -7.24 13.14 15.60
N LEU A 279 -6.56 14.05 16.31
CA LEU A 279 -5.10 14.18 16.25
C LEU A 279 -4.41 12.89 16.71
N LYS A 280 -4.84 12.32 17.84
CA LYS A 280 -4.31 11.05 18.34
C LYS A 280 -4.47 9.92 17.31
N HIS A 281 -5.67 9.76 16.75
CA HIS A 281 -5.91 8.75 15.71
C HIS A 281 -5.11 9.02 14.44
N ARG A 282 -4.91 10.29 14.07
CA ARG A 282 -4.10 10.66 12.91
C ARG A 282 -2.64 10.30 13.09
N ILE A 283 -2.04 10.59 14.25
CA ILE A 283 -0.63 10.23 14.52
C ILE A 283 -0.45 8.71 14.56
N ILE A 284 -1.38 7.97 15.19
CA ILE A 284 -1.34 6.50 15.20
C ILE A 284 -1.55 5.92 13.79
N GLY A 285 -2.50 6.48 13.03
CA GLY A 285 -2.77 6.07 11.66
C GLY A 285 -1.65 6.45 10.69
N PHE A 286 -0.89 7.51 10.97
CA PHE A 286 0.20 8.00 10.11
C PHE A 286 1.20 6.90 9.77
N LYS A 287 1.58 6.10 10.77
CA LYS A 287 2.47 4.95 10.59
C LYS A 287 1.88 3.83 9.72
N ASP A 288 0.56 3.68 9.74
CA ASP A 288 -0.16 2.70 8.93
C ASP A 288 -0.41 3.21 7.50
N TYR A 289 -0.46 4.53 7.30
CA TYR A 289 -0.62 5.14 5.97
C TYR A 289 0.67 5.14 5.15
N GLY A 290 1.84 5.21 5.79
CA GLY A 290 3.13 5.05 5.12
C GLY A 290 3.56 3.59 4.94
N TYR A 291 2.64 2.65 5.14
CA TYR A 291 2.96 1.22 5.16
C TYR A 291 3.47 0.70 3.82
N ASP A 292 2.93 1.17 2.69
CA ASP A 292 3.38 0.74 1.37
C ASP A 292 4.84 1.14 1.12
N GLU A 293 5.22 2.36 1.49
CA GLU A 293 6.62 2.82 1.50
C GLU A 293 7.51 2.00 2.43
N PHE A 294 6.99 1.60 3.60
CA PHE A 294 7.72 0.73 4.50
C PHE A 294 7.95 -0.67 3.91
N LEU A 295 6.97 -1.27 3.24
CA LEU A 295 7.14 -2.55 2.54
C LEU A 295 8.14 -2.43 1.40
N ALA A 296 8.08 -1.33 0.66
CA ALA A 296 9.00 -1.03 -0.42
C ALA A 296 10.44 -0.83 0.10
N GLU A 297 10.62 -0.20 1.26
CA GLU A 297 11.91 -0.15 1.97
C GLU A 297 12.40 -1.54 2.39
N LEU A 298 11.52 -2.41 2.92
CA LEU A 298 11.90 -3.77 3.31
C LEU A 298 12.34 -4.61 2.11
N ALA A 299 11.68 -4.45 0.96
CA ALA A 299 11.99 -5.17 -0.27
C ALA A 299 13.35 -4.79 -0.87
N SER A 300 13.86 -3.58 -0.57
CA SER A 300 15.09 -3.03 -1.15
C SER A 300 16.35 -3.19 -0.27
N LEU A 301 16.24 -3.81 0.91
CA LEU A 301 17.38 -4.03 1.81
C LEU A 301 18.48 -4.93 1.16
N PRO A 302 19.79 -4.66 1.40
CA PRO A 302 20.30 -4.14 2.68
C PRO A 302 21.07 -2.78 2.62
N TYR A 303 20.50 -1.76 3.29
CA TYR A 303 21.13 -0.65 4.06
C TYR A 303 21.52 0.75 3.47
N ARG A 304 21.33 1.75 4.36
CA ARG A 304 22.16 2.94 4.72
C ARG A 304 21.99 4.30 4.06
N LYS A 305 21.25 4.44 2.96
CA LYS A 305 20.70 5.75 2.58
C LYS A 305 19.22 5.61 2.40
N ILE A 306 18.49 6.36 3.21
CA ILE A 306 17.04 6.43 3.24
C ILE A 306 16.68 7.50 2.19
N PRO A 307 16.08 7.16 1.03
CA PRO A 307 15.62 8.17 0.08
C PRO A 307 14.66 9.18 0.72
N ALA A 308 14.58 10.39 0.15
CA ALA A 308 13.83 11.50 0.73
C ALA A 308 12.33 11.25 0.89
N ASP A 309 11.72 10.42 0.02
CA ASP A 309 10.28 10.15 0.06
C ASP A 309 9.91 8.82 0.73
N THR A 310 10.84 8.24 1.49
CA THR A 310 10.60 6.95 2.14
C THR A 310 9.79 7.07 3.43
N PHE A 311 9.29 5.93 3.92
CA PHE A 311 8.59 5.85 5.20
C PHE A 311 9.44 6.45 6.34
N ALA A 312 10.73 6.12 6.41
CA ALA A 312 11.59 6.61 7.48
C ALA A 312 11.83 8.14 7.41
N THR A 313 11.94 8.73 6.22
CA THR A 313 12.08 10.20 6.09
C THR A 313 10.80 10.92 6.50
N ASN A 314 9.66 10.49 5.99
CA ASN A 314 8.35 11.06 6.33
C ASN A 314 8.02 10.91 7.83
N VAL A 315 8.40 9.78 8.45
CA VAL A 315 8.30 9.61 9.90
C VAL A 315 9.20 10.58 10.64
N HIS A 316 10.43 10.81 10.17
CA HIS A 316 11.34 11.78 10.76
C HIS A 316 10.80 13.22 10.67
N GLU A 317 10.24 13.62 9.52
CA GLU A 317 9.59 14.92 9.36
C GLU A 317 8.38 15.07 10.30
N ALA A 318 7.54 14.02 10.41
CA ALA A 318 6.44 14.01 11.37
C ALA A 318 6.94 14.17 12.82
N GLN A 319 8.05 13.51 13.20
CA GLN A 319 8.67 13.69 14.51
C GLN A 319 9.13 15.14 14.73
N GLN A 320 9.79 15.75 13.74
CA GLN A 320 10.23 17.15 13.82
C GLN A 320 9.05 18.10 13.99
N ILE A 321 7.94 17.87 13.28
CA ILE A 321 6.71 18.65 13.45
C ILE A 321 6.17 18.48 14.87
N LEU A 322 6.07 17.26 15.40
CA LEU A 322 5.59 17.02 16.75
C LEU A 322 6.46 17.73 17.81
N GLU A 323 7.79 17.67 17.67
CA GLU A 323 8.73 18.39 18.55
C GLU A 323 8.58 19.92 18.41
N GLU A 324 8.35 20.45 17.21
CA GLU A 324 8.12 21.89 17.00
C GLU A 324 6.89 22.41 17.77
N PHE A 325 5.87 21.57 17.97
CA PHE A 325 4.64 21.93 18.69
C PHE A 325 4.65 21.59 20.17
N LYS A 326 5.67 20.89 20.66
CA LYS A 326 5.80 20.54 22.07
C LYS A 326 5.93 21.80 22.95
N GLY A 327 5.16 21.83 24.04
CA GLY A 327 5.09 22.96 24.96
C GLY A 327 4.25 24.15 24.47
N LYS A 328 3.64 24.08 23.28
CA LYS A 328 2.76 25.14 22.76
C LYS A 328 1.34 25.05 23.31
N ASP A 329 0.88 23.85 23.71
CA ASP A 329 -0.44 23.65 24.30
C ASP A 329 -0.46 22.44 25.25
N PRO A 330 -0.83 22.61 26.53
CA PRO A 330 -0.75 21.55 27.54
C PRO A 330 -1.71 20.37 27.28
N ASP A 331 -2.78 20.54 26.51
CA ASP A 331 -3.69 19.46 26.16
C ASP A 331 -3.18 18.62 24.97
N ILE A 332 -2.28 19.20 24.16
CA ILE A 332 -1.67 18.55 23.00
C ILE A 332 -0.40 17.78 23.41
N ASP A 333 0.35 18.29 24.37
CA ASP A 333 1.63 17.72 24.82
C ASP A 333 1.57 16.21 25.14
N PRO A 334 0.57 15.68 25.87
CA PRO A 334 0.48 14.24 26.14
C PRO A 334 0.29 13.41 24.85
N ILE A 335 -0.39 13.96 23.84
CA ILE A 335 -0.61 13.30 22.55
C ILE A 335 0.68 13.33 21.73
N ILE A 336 1.44 14.43 21.78
CA ILE A 336 2.77 14.52 21.17
C ILE A 336 3.72 13.48 21.77
N ASP A 337 3.79 13.37 23.09
CA ASP A 337 4.66 12.41 23.77
C ASP A 337 4.31 10.95 23.44
N GLU A 338 3.02 10.63 23.33
CA GLU A 338 2.57 9.30 22.86
C GLU A 338 2.91 9.09 21.38
N GLY A 339 2.72 10.12 20.56
CA GLY A 339 3.02 10.12 19.13
C GLY A 339 4.48 9.88 18.81
N LEU A 340 5.40 10.57 19.50
CA LEU A 340 6.84 10.42 19.32
C LEU A 340 7.33 9.00 19.61
N LYS A 341 6.80 8.37 20.66
CA LYS A 341 7.08 6.94 20.96
C LYS A 341 6.62 6.03 19.84
N TYR A 342 5.47 6.34 19.25
CA TYR A 342 4.89 5.50 18.22
C TYR A 342 5.62 5.60 16.87
N LEU A 343 6.21 6.78 16.61
CA LEU A 343 6.99 7.14 15.43
C LEU A 343 8.49 6.87 15.58
N ASP A 344 8.95 6.17 16.61
CA ASP A 344 10.37 5.80 16.76
C ASP A 344 10.80 4.78 15.69
N VAL A 345 11.51 5.29 14.67
CA VAL A 345 12.03 4.49 13.54
C VAL A 345 13.09 3.49 14.00
N GLU A 346 13.95 3.86 14.95
CA GLU A 346 15.01 2.97 15.43
C GLU A 346 14.41 1.80 16.22
N GLU A 347 13.48 2.07 17.12
CA GLU A 347 12.77 1.02 17.85
C GLU A 347 12.03 0.09 16.87
N PHE A 348 11.30 0.66 15.92
CA PHE A 348 10.56 -0.11 14.93
C PHE A 348 11.49 -1.00 14.09
N ARG A 349 12.58 -0.44 13.55
CA ARG A 349 13.59 -1.18 12.80
C ARG A 349 14.22 -2.30 13.61
N ASN A 350 14.59 -2.03 14.86
CA ASN A 350 15.17 -3.04 15.75
C ASN A 350 14.21 -4.20 16.00
N ARG A 351 12.92 -3.91 16.21
CA ARG A 351 11.89 -4.95 16.36
C ARG A 351 11.77 -5.83 15.12
N ILE A 352 11.70 -5.23 13.94
CA ILE A 352 11.63 -5.98 12.67
C ILE A 352 12.88 -6.85 12.48
N GLN A 353 14.08 -6.28 12.68
CA GLN A 353 15.33 -7.03 12.58
C GLN A 353 15.38 -8.21 13.55
N ASN A 354 14.88 -8.05 14.77
CA ASN A 354 14.79 -9.16 15.73
C ASN A 354 13.81 -10.24 15.28
N ILE A 355 12.68 -9.87 14.65
CA ILE A 355 11.75 -10.83 14.07
C ILE A 355 12.42 -11.60 12.92
N TYR A 356 13.10 -10.91 12.00
CA TYR A 356 13.86 -11.55 10.92
C TYR A 356 14.91 -12.52 11.44
N LYS A 357 15.76 -12.09 12.38
CA LYS A 357 16.80 -12.94 12.99
C LYS A 357 16.20 -14.17 13.65
N ARG A 358 15.05 -14.04 14.32
CA ARG A 358 14.33 -15.20 14.90
C ARG A 358 13.96 -16.20 13.81
N VAL A 359 13.28 -15.72 12.76
CA VAL A 359 12.83 -16.59 11.64
C VAL A 359 13.99 -17.22 10.90
N GLU A 360 15.07 -16.47 10.66
CA GLU A 360 16.30 -16.98 10.05
C GLU A 360 16.92 -18.12 10.86
N VAL A 361 16.85 -18.07 12.19
CA VAL A 361 17.40 -19.11 13.07
C VAL A 361 16.53 -20.36 13.11
N PHE A 362 15.21 -20.24 13.30
CA PHE A 362 14.36 -21.44 13.48
C PHE A 362 13.82 -22.02 12.16
N GLY A 363 13.73 -21.22 11.09
CA GLY A 363 13.09 -21.65 9.85
C GLY A 363 13.32 -20.70 8.68
N PRO A 364 14.52 -20.71 8.05
CA PRO A 364 14.84 -19.83 6.91
C PRO A 364 13.82 -19.89 5.76
N LYS A 365 13.17 -21.05 5.57
CA LYS A 365 12.13 -21.25 4.54
C LYS A 365 10.85 -20.43 4.81
N ARG A 366 10.68 -19.89 6.02
CA ARG A 366 9.56 -19.02 6.44
C ARG A 366 9.84 -17.54 6.21
N ILE A 367 11.03 -17.14 5.77
CA ILE A 367 11.34 -15.72 5.47
C ILE A 367 10.33 -15.11 4.48
N PRO A 368 9.93 -15.78 3.38
CA PRO A 368 8.88 -15.27 2.51
C PRO A 368 7.54 -15.06 3.24
N ASP A 369 7.19 -15.96 4.17
CA ASP A 369 5.94 -15.85 4.95
C ASP A 369 5.95 -14.66 5.88
N LEU A 370 7.11 -14.39 6.47
CA LEU A 370 7.31 -13.20 7.28
C LEU A 370 7.10 -11.93 6.45
N ILE A 371 7.60 -11.89 5.20
CA ILE A 371 7.39 -10.77 4.29
C ILE A 371 5.89 -10.58 3.98
N PHE A 372 5.15 -11.65 3.72
CA PHE A 372 3.69 -11.56 3.50
C PHE A 372 2.92 -11.20 4.78
N ALA A 373 3.37 -11.65 5.94
CA ALA A 373 2.80 -11.21 7.21
C ALA A 373 2.99 -9.70 7.39
N PHE A 374 4.20 -9.21 7.06
CA PHE A 374 4.48 -7.79 7.02
C PHE A 374 3.67 -7.04 6.00
N SER A 375 3.15 -7.65 4.93
CA SER A 375 2.27 -6.98 3.96
C SER A 375 0.79 -7.02 4.32
N LEU A 376 0.36 -7.95 5.18
CA LEU A 376 -1.02 -8.06 5.66
C LEU A 376 -1.29 -7.29 6.95
N ILE A 377 -0.27 -7.15 7.81
CA ILE A 377 -0.41 -6.57 9.14
C ILE A 377 0.33 -5.23 9.20
N PRO A 378 -0.39 -4.11 9.36
CA PRO A 378 0.23 -2.79 9.39
C PRO A 378 1.16 -2.62 10.60
N PRO A 379 2.06 -1.63 10.58
CA PRO A 379 3.07 -1.43 11.61
C PRO A 379 2.51 -1.23 13.02
N SER A 380 1.33 -0.60 13.14
CA SER A 380 0.58 -0.48 14.41
C SER A 380 0.34 -1.81 15.11
N ARG A 381 0.25 -2.88 14.32
CA ARG A 381 -0.12 -4.23 14.73
C ARG A 381 1.07 -5.18 14.70
N LEU A 382 2.31 -4.69 14.69
CA LEU A 382 3.54 -5.50 14.68
C LEU A 382 3.56 -6.63 15.72
N ARG A 383 2.95 -6.42 16.90
CA ARG A 383 2.78 -7.46 17.95
C ARG A 383 2.08 -8.74 17.47
N HIS A 384 1.23 -8.64 16.44
CA HIS A 384 0.53 -9.78 15.87
C HIS A 384 1.46 -10.62 15.01
N ILE A 385 2.43 -9.99 14.32
CA ILE A 385 3.50 -10.68 13.60
C ILE A 385 4.45 -11.37 14.58
N GLU A 386 4.83 -10.70 15.68
CA GLU A 386 5.68 -11.31 16.71
C GLU A 386 5.08 -12.61 17.25
N ARG A 387 3.77 -12.61 17.53
CA ARG A 387 3.02 -13.81 17.98
C ARG A 387 2.89 -14.88 16.90
N LEU A 388 2.69 -14.48 15.64
CA LEU A 388 2.64 -15.41 14.52
C LEU A 388 3.98 -16.15 14.38
N VAL A 389 5.08 -15.43 14.50
CA VAL A 389 6.44 -15.98 14.43
C VAL A 389 6.72 -16.92 15.60
N GLU A 390 6.25 -16.60 16.82
CA GLU A 390 6.31 -17.50 17.97
C GLU A 390 5.55 -18.81 17.69
N ARG A 391 4.34 -18.73 17.13
CA ARG A 391 3.54 -19.89 16.73
C ARG A 391 4.27 -20.73 15.68
N TRP A 392 4.89 -20.13 14.66
CA TRP A 392 5.69 -20.88 13.68
C TRP A 392 6.86 -21.62 14.30
N ALA A 393 7.58 -20.97 15.21
CA ALA A 393 8.69 -21.60 15.92
C ALA A 393 8.23 -22.80 16.77
N GLU A 394 7.05 -22.74 17.37
CA GLU A 394 6.46 -23.86 18.12
C GLU A 394 5.99 -25.00 17.21
N GLN A 395 5.45 -24.69 16.03
CA GLN A 395 5.01 -25.68 15.05
C GLN A 395 6.20 -26.42 14.43
N ASP A 396 7.23 -25.70 14.00
CA ASP A 396 8.39 -26.29 13.33
C ASP A 396 9.21 -27.17 14.31
N LYS A 397 9.27 -26.82 15.61
CA LYS A 397 9.83 -27.67 16.67
C LYS A 397 9.08 -28.98 16.94
N LYS A 398 7.82 -29.09 16.52
CA LYS A 398 7.02 -30.33 16.68
C LYS A 398 7.16 -31.27 15.49
N VAL A 399 7.83 -30.83 14.42
CA VAL A 399 8.01 -31.58 13.17
C VAL A 399 9.41 -32.21 13.07
N GLU A 400 10.37 -31.74 13.87
CA GLU A 400 11.64 -32.42 14.18
C GLU A 400 11.46 -33.51 15.25
#